data_AF-A0A9X8ZDB1-F1
#
_entry.id   AF-A0A9X8ZDB1-F1
#
_cell.length_a   1.000
_cell.length_b   1.000
_cell.length_c   1.000
_cell.angle_alpha   90.00
_cell.angle_beta   90.00
_cell.angle_gamma   90.00
#
_symmetry.space_group_name_H-M   'P 1'
#
loop_
_entity.id
_entity.type
_entity.pdbx_description
1 polymer ?
#
loop_
_entity_poly.entity_id
_entity_poly.type
_entity_poly.pdbx_seq_one_letter_code
_entity_poly.pdbx_strand_id
1 'polypeptide(L)'
;MAFSDFKYARPNREEVERKFHLMIEEFKLSSTAQEQEKIIKEINQIRNEVMSMGCICSIRHSIDATNEFYKKDMKRIIIKR
;
A
#
# COMPACT_ATOMS: atom_id res chain seq x y z
N MET A 1 5.08 16.89 -13.88
CA MET A 1 3.88 16.01 -13.82
C MET A 1 2.83 16.71 -13.00
N ALA A 2 1.61 16.78 -13.52
CA ALA A 2 0.46 17.24 -12.77
C ALA A 2 -0.08 16.09 -11.90
N PHE A 3 -0.82 16.42 -10.84
CA PHE A 3 -1.43 15.40 -9.97
C PHE A 3 -2.39 14.47 -10.73
N SER A 4 -3.06 15.00 -11.77
CA SER A 4 -3.95 14.25 -12.66
C SER A 4 -3.27 13.08 -13.38
N ASP A 5 -1.95 13.16 -13.58
CA ASP A 5 -1.19 12.16 -14.35
C ASP A 5 -0.90 10.89 -13.52
N PHE A 6 -1.01 10.97 -12.18
CA PHE A 6 -0.80 9.80 -11.32
C PHE A 6 -1.97 8.82 -11.47
N LYS A 7 -1.68 7.63 -12.01
CA LYS A 7 -2.68 6.58 -12.16
C LYS A 7 -3.01 5.97 -10.80
N TYR A 8 -4.31 5.93 -10.48
CA TYR A 8 -4.80 5.17 -9.35
C TYR A 8 -5.01 3.73 -9.78
N ALA A 9 -4.37 2.79 -9.08
CA ALA A 9 -4.65 1.37 -9.17
C ALA A 9 -4.99 0.89 -7.75
N ARG A 10 -6.17 0.29 -7.59
CA ARG A 10 -6.57 -0.27 -6.29
C ARG A 10 -5.58 -1.38 -5.91
N PRO A 11 -4.89 -1.29 -4.75
CA PRO A 11 -4.04 -2.37 -4.29
C PRO A 11 -4.86 -3.65 -4.05
N ASN A 12 -4.35 -4.80 -4.51
CA ASN A 12 -4.95 -6.09 -4.19
C ASN A 12 -4.61 -6.45 -2.73
N ARG A 13 -5.57 -6.28 -1.83
CA ARG A 13 -5.37 -6.51 -0.39
C ARG A 13 -4.86 -7.92 -0.09
N GLU A 14 -5.44 -8.95 -0.69
CA GLU A 14 -5.05 -10.34 -0.42
C GLU A 14 -3.62 -10.61 -0.89
N GLU A 15 -3.23 -10.04 -2.03
CA GLU A 15 -1.87 -10.17 -2.53
C GLU A 15 -0.86 -9.44 -1.65
N VAL A 16 -1.18 -8.22 -1.22
CA VAL A 16 -0.35 -7.45 -0.29
C VAL A 16 -0.20 -8.20 1.03
N GLU A 17 -1.29 -8.72 1.59
CA GLU A 17 -1.29 -9.46 2.85
C GLU A 17 -0.46 -10.75 2.76
N ARG A 18 -0.58 -11.51 1.66
CA ARG A 18 0.26 -12.69 1.41
C ARG A 18 1.75 -12.32 1.31
N LYS A 19 2.09 -11.30 0.52
CA LYS A 19 3.48 -10.84 0.34
C LYS A 19 4.08 -10.39 1.67
N PHE A 20 3.32 -9.66 2.48
CA PHE A 20 3.76 -9.23 3.81
C PHE A 20 4.03 -10.40 4.75
N HIS A 21 3.14 -11.39 4.82
CA HIS A 21 3.36 -12.56 5.67
C HIS A 21 4.61 -13.32 5.25
N LEU A 22 4.82 -13.53 3.95
CA LEU A 22 6.03 -14.17 3.43
C LEU A 22 7.29 -13.40 3.84
N MET A 23 7.32 -12.09 3.63
CA MET A 23 8.47 -11.25 4.01
C MET A 23 8.74 -11.26 5.53
N ILE A 24 7.69 -11.33 6.36
CA ILE A 24 7.86 -11.45 7.81
C ILE A 24 8.46 -12.79 8.19
N GLU A 25 8.05 -13.89 7.54
CA GLU A 25 8.65 -15.21 7.78
C GLU A 25 10.10 -15.26 7.29
N GLU A 26 10.40 -14.72 6.11
CA GLU A 26 11.77 -14.59 5.60
C GLU A 26 12.65 -13.76 6.54
N PHE A 27 12.10 -12.68 7.10
CA PHE A 27 12.81 -11.85 8.07
C PHE A 27 13.17 -12.65 9.34
N LYS A 28 12.26 -13.49 9.83
CA LYS A 28 12.50 -14.35 11.01
C LYS A 28 13.53 -15.45 10.74
N LEU A 29 13.58 -15.98 9.51
CA LEU A 29 14.46 -17.08 9.11
C LEU A 29 15.84 -16.61 8.64
N SER A 30 15.99 -15.33 8.29
CA SER A 30 17.27 -14.75 7.90
C SER A 30 18.34 -14.91 8.99
N SER A 31 19.57 -15.16 8.55
CA SER A 31 20.70 -15.48 9.43
C SER A 31 21.63 -14.29 9.67
N THR A 32 21.45 -13.19 8.93
CA THR A 32 22.31 -12.01 9.02
C THR A 32 21.51 -10.71 9.05
N ALA A 33 22.09 -9.68 9.68
CA ALA A 33 21.52 -8.34 9.69
C ALA A 33 21.36 -7.76 8.27
N GLN A 34 22.26 -8.12 7.35
CA GLN A 34 22.23 -7.67 5.96
C GLN A 34 21.05 -8.27 5.18
N GLU A 35 20.69 -9.53 5.44
CA GLU A 35 19.49 -10.16 4.87
C GLU A 35 18.22 -9.51 5.43
N GLN A 36 18.17 -9.29 6.74
CA GLN A 36 17.08 -8.56 7.40
C GLN A 36 16.89 -7.16 6.82
N GLU A 37 17.97 -6.41 6.57
CA GLU A 37 17.92 -5.07 6.00
C GLU A 37 17.30 -5.07 4.60
N LYS A 38 17.65 -6.05 3.75
CA LYS A 38 17.07 -6.20 2.41
C LYS A 38 15.56 -6.43 2.50
N ILE A 39 15.13 -7.34 3.37
CA ILE A 39 13.72 -7.66 3.56
C ILE A 39 12.95 -6.44 4.10
N ILE A 40 13.53 -5.67 5.02
CA ILE A 40 12.93 -4.42 5.51
C ILE A 40 12.75 -3.41 4.36
N LYS A 41 13.72 -3.30 3.44
CA LYS A 41 13.60 -2.40 2.27
C LYS A 41 12.44 -2.81 1.37
N GLU A 42 12.28 -4.11 1.12
CA GLU A 42 11.17 -4.64 0.32
C GLU A 42 9.80 -4.43 1.00
N ILE A 43 9.71 -4.67 2.31
CA ILE A 43 8.53 -4.36 3.11
C ILE A 43 8.18 -2.86 2.97
N ASN A 44 9.16 -1.97 3.12
CA ASN A 44 8.94 -0.54 2.99
C ASN A 44 8.51 -0.13 1.57
N GLN A 45 9.01 -0.80 0.54
CA GLN A 45 8.56 -0.55 -0.83
C GLN A 45 7.07 -0.86 -1.01
N ILE A 46 6.61 -2.03 -0.56
CA ILE A 46 5.18 -2.40 -0.63
C ILE A 46 4.33 -1.43 0.20
N ARG A 47 4.80 -1.03 1.39
CA ARG A 47 4.12 -0.01 2.22
C ARG A 47 3.95 1.29 1.46
N ASN A 48 5.01 1.76 0.82
CA ASN A 48 4.99 3.01 0.07
C ASN A 48 4.01 2.95 -1.09
N GLU A 49 3.97 1.85 -1.85
CA GLU A 49 3.03 1.67 -2.96
C GLU A 49 1.57 1.72 -2.49
N VAL A 50 1.23 1.01 -1.41
CA VAL A 50 -0.12 1.01 -0.82
C VAL A 50 -0.49 2.42 -0.31
N MET A 51 0.44 3.07 0.39
CA MET A 51 0.24 4.43 0.92
C MET A 51 0.08 5.47 -0.21
N SER A 52 0.83 5.36 -1.31
CA SER A 52 0.68 6.22 -2.47
C SER A 52 -0.70 6.08 -3.10
N MET A 53 -1.21 4.84 -3.28
CA MET A 53 -2.56 4.62 -3.80
C MET A 53 -3.63 5.16 -2.85
N GLY A 54 -3.45 4.99 -1.53
CA GLY A 54 -4.32 5.58 -0.51
C GLY A 54 -4.35 7.10 -0.56
N CYS A 55 -3.19 7.75 -0.74
CA CYS A 55 -3.06 9.18 -0.90
C CYS A 55 -3.80 9.69 -2.15
N ILE A 56 -3.59 9.03 -3.30
CA ILE A 56 -4.30 9.38 -4.55
C ILE A 56 -5.80 9.25 -4.38
N CYS A 57 -6.27 8.15 -3.76
CA CYS A 57 -7.68 7.94 -3.47
C CYS A 57 -8.26 9.04 -2.57
N SER A 58 -7.54 9.41 -1.50
CA SER A 58 -7.97 10.44 -0.55
C SER A 58 -8.07 11.81 -1.20
N ILE A 59 -7.07 12.21 -1.99
CA ILE A 59 -7.06 13.52 -2.66
C ILE A 59 -8.19 13.59 -3.71
N ARG A 60 -8.40 12.52 -4.48
CA ARG A 60 -9.50 12.47 -5.45
C ARG A 60 -10.87 12.50 -4.79
N HIS A 61 -11.01 11.84 -3.63
CA HIS A 61 -12.23 11.95 -2.82
C HIS A 61 -12.43 13.37 -2.26
N SER A 62 -11.38 14.06 -1.83
CA SER A 62 -11.51 15.44 -1.34
C SER A 62 -11.85 16.45 -2.43
N ILE A 63 -11.46 16.18 -3.69
CA ILE A 63 -11.85 16.99 -4.85
C ILE A 63 -13.32 16.80 -5.17
N ASP A 64 -13.83 15.57 -5.10
CA ASP A 64 -15.23 15.25 -5.32
C ASP A 64 -15.75 14.24 -4.27
N ALA A 65 -16.35 14.79 -3.22
CA ALA A 65 -16.90 14.02 -2.11
C ALA A 65 -18.17 13.23 -2.47
N THR A 66 -18.80 13.54 -3.61
CA THR A 66 -19.97 12.81 -4.13
C THR A 66 -19.56 11.60 -4.97
N ASN A 67 -18.27 11.48 -5.29
CA ASN A 67 -17.73 10.35 -6.02
C ASN A 67 -17.79 9.07 -5.18
N GLU A 68 -18.85 8.29 -5.38
CA GLU A 68 -19.08 7.03 -4.67
C GLU A 68 -17.98 5.97 -4.91
N PHE A 69 -17.22 6.07 -6.01
CA PHE A 69 -16.08 5.18 -6.25
C PHE A 69 -14.97 5.41 -5.23
N TYR A 70 -14.45 6.64 -5.12
CA TYR A 70 -13.38 6.95 -4.17
C TYR A 70 -13.83 6.90 -2.71
N LYS A 71 -15.11 7.20 -2.43
CA LYS A 71 -15.69 7.05 -1.09
C LYS A 71 -15.73 5.60 -0.61
N LYS A 72 -16.11 4.66 -1.49
CA LYS A 72 -16.10 3.22 -1.21
C LYS A 72 -14.68 2.69 -1.08
N ASP A 73 -13.77 3.17 -1.93
CA ASP A 73 -12.37 2.72 -1.90
C ASP A 73 -11.59 3.23 -0.68
N MET A 74 -11.80 4.48 -0.27
CA MET A 74 -11.21 5.04 0.94
C MET A 74 -11.57 4.20 2.17
N LYS A 75 -12.84 3.78 2.31
CA LYS A 75 -13.28 2.89 3.40
C LYS A 75 -12.64 1.50 3.36
N ARG A 76 -12.21 1.02 2.18
CA ARG A 76 -11.57 -0.29 2.01
C ARG A 76 -10.06 -0.24 2.22
N ILE A 77 -9.41 0.88 1.86
CA ILE A 77 -7.96 1.07 2.01
C ILE A 77 -7.58 1.35 3.46
N ILE A 78 -8.45 1.98 4.24
CA ILE A 78 -8.24 2.13 5.69
C ILE A 78 -8.28 0.72 6.30
N ILE A 79 -7.10 0.17 6.55
CA ILE A 79 -6.91 -1.03 7.37
C ILE A 79 -7.61 -0.73 8.70
N LYS A 80 -8.75 -1.38 8.95
CA LYS A 80 -9.32 -1.43 10.29
C LYS A 80 -8.24 -2.06 11.17
N ARG A 81 -7.66 -1.24 12.05
CA ARG A 81 -6.83 -1.70 13.17
C ARG A 81 -7.58 -2.74 13.98
#